data_AF-A0A1Y6BJ81-F1
#
_entry.id   AF-A0A1Y6BJ81-F1
#
_cell.length_a   1.000
_cell.length_b   1.000
_cell.length_c   1.000
_cell.angle_alpha   90.00
_cell.angle_beta   90.00
_cell.angle_gamma   90.00
#
_symmetry.space_group_name_H-M   'P 1'
#
loop_
_entity.id
_entity.type
_entity.pdbx_description
1 polymer ?
#
loop_
_entity_poly.entity_id
_entity_poly.type
_entity_poly.pdbx_seq_one_letter_code
_entity_poly.pdbx_strand_id
1 'polypeptide(L)'
;MKKPLFAHVDGNKFYASCEKIGRPDLRDRPVVVLSNNDGCVVAACERARALGIPMFGPFFEVEALCRRHGVAVFSSNYTLYGDISCRMMMVLAEHAPNLEIYSIDEAFLDMTGVPDIEDRTHRIRLDVLQRVGIPTCVGVGASKTLVIQSSVRHHVRPARNKVERPSLSDFLCD
;
A
#
# COMPACT_ATOMS: atom_id res chain seq x y z
N MET A 1 5.49 -23.63 -23.58
CA MET A 1 5.91 -22.46 -22.76
C MET A 1 4.82 -22.16 -21.74
N LYS A 2 5.16 -21.86 -20.48
CA LYS A 2 4.17 -21.42 -19.49
C LYS A 2 3.70 -20.00 -19.84
N LYS A 3 2.41 -19.70 -19.64
CA LYS A 3 1.85 -18.37 -19.92
C LYS A 3 2.43 -17.36 -18.91
N PRO A 4 2.84 -16.17 -19.35
CA PRO A 4 3.36 -15.15 -18.44
C PRO A 4 2.27 -14.69 -17.47
N LEU A 5 2.65 -14.55 -16.21
CA LEU A 5 1.77 -14.07 -15.16
C LEU A 5 2.57 -13.18 -14.23
N PHE A 6 2.09 -11.96 -14.00
CA PHE A 6 2.73 -10.99 -13.14
C PHE A 6 1.81 -10.67 -11.97
N ALA A 7 2.41 -10.30 -10.84
CA ALA A 7 1.73 -9.63 -9.75
C ALA A 7 2.32 -8.23 -9.54
N HIS A 8 1.48 -7.25 -9.26
CA HIS A 8 1.88 -5.92 -8.83
C HIS A 8 1.49 -5.76 -7.36
N VAL A 9 2.46 -5.52 -6.50
CA VAL A 9 2.26 -5.32 -5.06
C VAL A 9 2.50 -3.86 -4.74
N ASP A 10 1.57 -3.26 -3.99
CA ASP A 10 1.56 -1.83 -3.65
C ASP A 10 1.26 -1.63 -2.15
N GLY A 11 2.09 -0.84 -1.47
CA GLY A 11 1.96 -0.45 -0.07
C GLY A 11 0.93 0.64 0.18
N ASN A 12 -0.20 0.27 0.79
CA ASN A 12 -1.32 1.19 0.95
C ASN A 12 -0.95 2.39 1.84
N LYS A 13 -1.05 3.59 1.28
CA LYS A 13 -0.78 4.87 1.99
C LYS A 13 0.57 4.84 2.68
N PHE A 14 1.59 4.37 1.96
CA PHE A 14 2.86 3.91 2.50
C PHE A 14 3.46 4.79 3.61
N TYR A 15 3.72 6.08 3.38
CA TYR A 15 4.32 6.94 4.42
C TYR A 15 3.44 7.09 5.67
N ALA A 16 2.13 7.28 5.50
CA ALA A 16 1.22 7.35 6.64
C ALA A 16 1.08 6.01 7.38
N SER A 17 1.24 4.88 6.67
CA SER A 17 1.29 3.55 7.27
C SER A 17 2.60 3.30 8.01
N CYS A 18 3.74 3.79 7.49
CA CYS A 18 5.04 3.72 8.14
C CYS A 18 5.03 4.37 9.53
N GLU A 19 4.46 5.59 9.64
CA GLU A 19 4.36 6.29 10.92
C GLU A 19 3.50 5.56 11.96
N LYS A 20 2.61 4.66 11.53
CA LYS A 20 1.74 3.88 12.41
C LYS A 20 2.39 2.59 12.92
N ILE A 21 3.51 2.16 12.34
CA ILE A 21 4.17 0.92 12.77
C ILE A 21 4.66 1.06 14.21
N GLY A 22 4.28 0.09 15.05
CA GLY A 22 4.66 0.10 16.47
C GLY A 22 4.03 1.23 17.30
N ARG A 23 3.02 1.94 16.76
CA ARG A 23 2.36 3.09 17.42
C ARG A 23 0.86 2.84 17.63
N PRO A 24 0.47 2.13 18.71
CA PRO A 24 -0.94 1.85 19.00
C PRO A 24 -1.79 3.12 19.15
N ASP A 25 -1.19 4.21 19.62
CA ASP A 25 -1.82 5.53 19.75
C ASP A 25 -2.24 6.15 18.41
N LEU A 26 -1.66 5.69 17.29
CA LEU A 26 -1.96 6.18 15.95
C LEU A 26 -2.89 5.26 15.15
N ARG A 27 -3.26 4.10 15.68
CA ARG A 27 -4.13 3.12 14.99
C ARG A 27 -5.40 3.79 14.49
N ASP A 28 -6.09 4.48 15.38
CA ASP A 28 -7.38 5.12 15.13
C ASP A 28 -7.28 6.63 14.85
N ARG A 29 -6.07 7.19 14.89
CA ARG A 29 -5.86 8.62 14.67
C ARG A 29 -5.74 8.93 13.16
N PRO A 30 -6.32 10.04 12.67
CA PRO A 30 -6.01 10.55 11.34
C PRO A 30 -4.53 10.98 11.31
N VAL A 31 -3.80 10.52 10.29
CA VAL A 31 -2.37 10.75 10.11
C VAL A 31 -2.13 11.41 8.76
N VAL A 32 -1.28 12.44 8.76
CA VAL A 32 -0.78 13.15 7.59
C VAL A 32 0.75 13.22 7.67
N VAL A 33 1.41 13.04 6.53
CA VAL A 33 2.85 13.23 6.36
C VAL A 33 3.07 14.39 5.39
N LEU A 34 3.96 15.31 5.76
CA LEU A 34 4.30 16.49 5.00
C LEU A 34 5.59 16.30 4.21
N SER A 35 5.79 17.08 3.15
CA SER A 35 7.01 17.10 2.34
C SER A 35 8.23 17.58 3.14
N ASN A 36 9.40 17.56 2.50
CA ASN A 36 10.54 18.35 2.97
C ASN A 36 10.11 19.80 3.27
N ASN A 37 10.61 20.32 4.39
CA ASN A 37 10.28 21.65 4.93
C ASN A 37 8.78 21.86 5.23
N ASP A 38 8.00 20.78 5.37
CA ASP A 38 6.60 20.80 5.80
C ASP A 38 5.65 21.62 4.90
N GLY A 39 6.02 21.82 3.63
CA GLY A 39 5.29 22.69 2.70
C GLY A 39 3.95 22.12 2.22
N CYS A 40 3.91 20.83 1.89
CA CYS A 40 2.73 20.19 1.30
C CYS A 40 2.40 18.85 1.95
N VAL A 41 1.13 18.45 1.92
CA VAL A 41 0.69 17.10 2.32
C VAL A 41 1.10 16.07 1.26
N VAL A 42 2.01 15.15 1.58
CA VAL A 42 2.49 14.11 0.65
C VAL A 42 1.90 12.74 0.90
N ALA A 43 1.40 12.48 2.12
CA ALA A 43 0.60 11.29 2.42
C ALA A 43 -0.48 11.59 3.45
N ALA A 44 -1.60 10.90 3.32
CA ALA A 44 -2.71 10.98 4.26
C ALA A 44 -3.40 9.62 4.36
N CYS A 45 -3.65 9.17 5.59
CA CYS A 45 -4.45 7.96 5.79
C CYS A 45 -5.93 8.21 5.44
N GLU A 46 -6.72 7.15 5.30
CA GLU A 46 -8.14 7.24 4.91
C GLU A 46 -8.95 8.19 5.81
N ARG A 47 -8.75 8.10 7.15
CA ARG A 47 -9.42 9.00 8.09
C ARG A 47 -9.08 10.47 7.89
N ALA A 48 -7.82 10.79 7.54
CA ALA A 48 -7.42 12.16 7.24
C ALA A 48 -8.04 12.66 5.92
N ARG A 49 -8.09 11.80 4.89
CA ARG A 49 -8.77 12.12 3.62
C ARG A 49 -10.28 12.33 3.80
N ALA A 50 -10.92 11.55 4.68
CA ALA A 50 -12.34 11.69 5.00
C ALA A 50 -12.67 13.03 5.68
N LEU A 51 -11.70 13.70 6.28
CA LEU A 51 -11.84 15.06 6.82
C LEU A 51 -11.75 16.14 5.74
N GLY A 52 -11.50 15.76 4.47
CA GLY A 52 -11.34 16.70 3.36
C GLY A 52 -9.93 17.26 3.20
N ILE A 53 -8.91 16.64 3.82
CA ILE A 53 -7.51 17.04 3.62
C ILE A 53 -7.06 16.59 2.21
N PRO A 54 -6.79 17.52 1.28
CA PRO A 54 -6.29 17.17 -0.04
C PRO A 54 -4.87 16.60 0.01
N MET A 55 -4.59 15.68 -0.90
CA MET A 55 -3.23 15.26 -1.20
C MET A 55 -2.55 16.32 -2.07
N PHE A 56 -1.26 16.53 -1.88
CA PHE A 56 -0.40 17.47 -2.61
C PHE A 56 -0.77 18.96 -2.47
N GLY A 57 -1.71 19.29 -1.58
CA GLY A 57 -2.05 20.67 -1.24
C GLY A 57 -1.07 21.28 -0.22
N PRO A 58 -0.95 22.63 -0.17
CA PRO A 58 -0.14 23.32 0.83
C PRO A 58 -0.64 23.05 2.25
N PHE A 59 0.27 22.79 3.20
CA PHE A 59 -0.12 22.43 4.57
C PHE A 59 -0.81 23.58 5.31
N PHE A 60 -0.39 24.83 5.10
CA PHE A 60 -0.95 25.99 5.80
C PHE A 60 -2.46 26.16 5.58
N GLU A 61 -2.99 25.71 4.43
CA GLU A 61 -4.43 25.77 4.13
C GLU A 61 -5.24 24.79 4.99
N VAL A 62 -4.62 23.67 5.40
CA VAL A 62 -5.26 22.58 6.13
C VAL A 62 -4.83 22.50 7.59
N GLU A 63 -3.85 23.30 8.03
CA GLU A 63 -3.29 23.27 9.37
C GLU A 63 -4.37 23.46 10.46
N ALA A 64 -5.24 24.45 10.28
CA ALA A 64 -6.32 24.73 11.23
C ALA A 64 -7.33 23.56 11.33
N LEU A 65 -7.59 22.88 10.21
CA LEU A 65 -8.43 21.69 10.15
C LEU A 65 -7.75 20.51 10.87
N CYS A 66 -6.46 20.29 10.62
CA CYS A 66 -5.65 19.28 11.28
C CYS A 66 -5.67 19.45 12.80
N ARG A 67 -5.46 20.68 13.30
CA ARG A 67 -5.50 20.98 14.73
C ARG A 67 -6.89 20.74 15.33
N ARG A 68 -7.95 21.15 14.64
CA ARG A 68 -9.34 20.99 15.10
C ARG A 68 -9.74 19.52 15.28
N HIS A 69 -9.31 18.66 14.37
CA HIS A 69 -9.65 17.23 14.38
C HIS A 69 -8.59 16.33 15.04
N GLY A 70 -7.58 16.93 15.67
CA GLY A 70 -6.52 16.17 16.33
C GLY A 70 -5.70 15.29 15.37
N VAL A 71 -5.52 15.71 14.12
CA VAL A 71 -4.70 14.98 13.13
C VAL A 71 -3.26 14.92 13.62
N ALA A 72 -2.66 13.74 13.57
CA ALA A 72 -1.23 13.57 13.77
C ALA A 72 -0.51 13.96 12.49
N VAL A 73 0.35 14.97 12.58
CA VAL A 73 1.09 15.53 11.46
C VAL A 73 2.57 15.21 11.66
N PHE A 74 3.20 14.65 10.64
CA PHE A 74 4.62 14.27 10.66
C PHE A 74 5.36 14.94 9.50
N SER A 75 6.56 15.45 9.76
CA SER A 75 7.52 15.75 8.71
C SER A 75 8.01 14.46 8.06
N SER A 76 8.33 14.48 6.77
CA SER A 76 8.84 13.29 6.06
C SER A 76 10.10 12.73 6.71
N ASN A 77 10.07 11.43 7.03
CA ASN A 77 11.22 10.67 7.51
C ASN A 77 11.68 9.63 6.48
N TYR A 78 12.45 10.06 5.48
CA TYR A 78 12.86 9.18 4.38
C TYR A 78 13.79 8.04 4.79
N THR A 79 14.55 8.20 5.89
CA THR A 79 15.37 7.12 6.43
C THR A 79 14.48 5.99 6.96
N LEU A 80 13.42 6.32 7.70
CA LEU A 80 12.42 5.35 8.14
C LEU A 80 11.72 4.69 6.95
N TYR A 81 11.27 5.48 5.97
CA TYR A 81 10.53 4.96 4.82
C TYR A 81 11.40 4.03 3.96
N GLY A 82 12.67 4.36 3.78
CA GLY A 82 13.64 3.53 3.07
C GLY A 82 13.92 2.20 3.78
N ASP A 83 14.08 2.21 5.11
CA ASP A 83 14.27 0.97 5.90
C ASP A 83 13.03 0.06 5.81
N ILE A 84 11.82 0.61 5.97
CA ILE A 84 10.58 -0.15 5.86
C ILE A 84 10.39 -0.71 4.44
N SER A 85 10.69 0.09 3.42
CA SER A 85 10.66 -0.34 2.03
C SER A 85 11.59 -1.53 1.80
N CYS A 86 12.84 -1.43 2.25
CA CYS A 86 13.81 -2.51 2.12
C CYS A 86 13.28 -3.81 2.74
N ARG A 87 12.72 -3.75 3.95
CA ARG A 87 12.10 -4.90 4.62
C ARG A 87 10.93 -5.47 3.82
N MET A 88 10.08 -4.61 3.26
CA MET A 88 8.98 -5.05 2.40
C MET A 88 9.50 -5.78 1.16
N MET A 89 10.48 -5.21 0.46
CA MET A 89 11.07 -5.84 -0.74
C MET A 89 11.75 -7.18 -0.42
N MET A 90 12.39 -7.30 0.75
CA MET A 90 12.95 -8.57 1.22
C MET A 90 11.87 -9.64 1.40
N VAL A 91 10.72 -9.29 2.02
CA VAL A 91 9.58 -10.22 2.15
C VAL A 91 9.03 -10.61 0.78
N LEU A 92 8.87 -9.65 -0.13
CA LEU A 92 8.35 -9.92 -1.47
C LEU A 92 9.27 -10.82 -2.30
N ALA A 93 10.60 -10.69 -2.16
CA ALA A 93 11.57 -11.52 -2.85
C ALA A 93 11.48 -13.01 -2.47
N GLU A 94 10.90 -13.36 -1.32
CA GLU A 94 10.67 -14.75 -0.92
C GLU A 94 9.48 -15.40 -1.67
N HIS A 95 8.63 -14.60 -2.32
CA HIS A 95 7.40 -15.06 -2.96
C HIS A 95 7.51 -15.29 -4.47
N ALA A 96 8.55 -14.77 -5.11
CA ALA A 96 8.76 -14.90 -6.54
C ALA A 96 10.26 -15.00 -6.88
N PRO A 97 10.66 -15.80 -7.88
CA PRO A 97 12.05 -15.88 -8.30
C PRO A 97 12.60 -14.56 -8.83
N ASN A 98 11.75 -13.78 -9.52
CA ASN A 98 12.11 -12.49 -10.08
C ASN A 98 11.20 -11.42 -9.48
N LEU A 99 11.83 -10.40 -8.90
CA LEU A 99 11.19 -9.20 -8.38
C LEU A 99 11.83 -7.98 -9.05
N GLU A 100 10.99 -7.04 -9.48
CA GLU A 100 11.40 -5.75 -10.02
C GLU A 100 10.81 -4.64 -9.14
N ILE A 101 11.69 -3.90 -8.47
CA ILE A 101 11.30 -2.74 -7.66
C ILE A 101 10.90 -1.61 -8.61
N TYR A 102 9.68 -1.12 -8.49
CA TYR A 102 9.17 -0.01 -9.30
C TYR A 102 9.24 1.33 -8.55
N SER A 103 8.94 1.31 -7.26
CA SER A 103 9.04 2.47 -6.36
C SER A 103 9.43 2.04 -4.94
N ILE A 104 9.37 2.96 -3.98
CA ILE A 104 9.59 2.68 -2.56
C ILE A 104 8.52 1.74 -1.98
N ASP A 105 7.31 1.75 -2.52
CA ASP A 105 6.15 1.01 -2.05
C ASP A 105 5.57 0.03 -3.08
N GLU A 106 6.16 -0.06 -4.27
CA GLU A 106 5.64 -0.85 -5.38
C GLU A 106 6.69 -1.79 -5.99
N ALA A 107 6.27 -3.03 -6.28
CA ALA A 107 7.10 -4.00 -6.99
C ALA A 107 6.28 -4.91 -7.91
N PHE A 108 6.91 -5.35 -9.00
CA PHE A 108 6.41 -6.42 -9.86
C PHE A 108 7.06 -7.75 -9.51
N LEU A 109 6.25 -8.79 -9.38
CA LEU A 109 6.68 -10.15 -9.16
C LEU A 109 6.34 -11.00 -10.39
N ASP A 110 7.30 -11.80 -10.86
CA ASP A 110 7.06 -12.82 -11.87
C ASP A 110 6.45 -14.06 -11.21
N MET A 111 5.17 -14.28 -11.50
CA MET A 111 4.36 -15.38 -10.98
C MET A 111 4.19 -16.49 -12.01
N THR A 112 4.95 -16.46 -13.10
CA THR A 112 4.85 -17.42 -14.20
C THR A 112 5.08 -18.84 -13.71
N GLY A 113 4.04 -19.66 -13.76
CA GLY A 113 4.11 -21.06 -13.34
C GLY A 113 4.02 -21.29 -11.84
N VAL A 114 3.69 -20.27 -11.05
CA VAL A 114 3.32 -20.41 -9.64
C VAL A 114 1.90 -20.97 -9.56
N PRO A 115 1.67 -22.11 -8.87
CA PRO A 115 0.32 -22.63 -8.64
C PRO A 115 -0.42 -21.80 -7.59
N ASP A 116 -1.75 -21.93 -7.55
CA ASP A 116 -2.62 -21.36 -6.52
C ASP A 116 -2.39 -19.86 -6.30
N ILE A 117 -2.51 -19.08 -7.37
CA ILE A 117 -2.16 -17.66 -7.36
C ILE A 117 -2.95 -16.86 -6.32
N GLU A 118 -4.21 -17.21 -6.08
CA GLU A 118 -5.06 -16.55 -5.08
C GLU A 118 -4.52 -16.76 -3.65
N ASP A 119 -4.21 -18.00 -3.28
CA ASP A 119 -3.57 -18.30 -2.00
C ASP A 119 -2.22 -17.60 -1.88
N ARG A 120 -1.46 -17.54 -2.99
CA ARG A 120 -0.16 -16.87 -3.02
C ARG A 120 -0.29 -15.37 -2.78
N THR A 121 -1.23 -14.68 -3.42
CA THR A 121 -1.44 -13.25 -3.19
C THR A 121 -1.95 -12.96 -1.78
N HIS A 122 -2.80 -13.83 -1.23
CA HIS A 122 -3.23 -13.72 0.16
C HIS A 122 -2.04 -13.85 1.14
N ARG A 123 -1.16 -14.84 0.91
CA ARG A 123 0.07 -15.01 1.72
C ARG A 123 1.00 -13.81 1.63
N ILE A 124 1.22 -13.27 0.43
CA ILE A 124 2.03 -12.04 0.25
C ILE A 124 1.50 -10.91 1.13
N ARG A 125 0.19 -10.65 1.09
CA ARG A 125 -0.43 -9.57 1.89
C ARG A 125 -0.29 -9.83 3.39
N LEU A 126 -0.49 -11.07 3.81
CA LEU A 126 -0.38 -11.47 5.21
C LEU A 126 1.05 -11.34 5.73
N ASP A 127 2.02 -11.84 4.97
CA ASP A 127 3.43 -11.87 5.37
C ASP A 127 3.99 -10.44 5.46
N VAL A 128 3.68 -9.57 4.51
CA VAL A 128 4.06 -8.14 4.60
C VAL A 128 3.39 -7.47 5.79
N LEU A 129 2.10 -7.71 6.03
CA LEU A 129 1.39 -7.12 7.16
C LEU A 129 1.96 -7.60 8.51
N GLN A 130 2.25 -8.89 8.66
CA GLN A 130 2.71 -9.47 9.91
C GLN A 130 4.18 -9.15 10.21
N ARG A 131 5.04 -9.17 9.19
CA ARG A 131 6.50 -9.02 9.36
C ARG A 131 6.96 -7.58 9.26
N VAL A 132 6.26 -6.75 8.50
CA VAL A 132 6.63 -5.35 8.24
C VAL A 132 5.64 -4.38 8.86
N GLY A 133 4.36 -4.75 8.97
CA GLY A 133 3.31 -3.86 9.49
C GLY A 133 2.66 -2.98 8.42
N ILE A 134 2.95 -3.21 7.14
CA ILE A 134 2.39 -2.43 6.02
C ILE A 134 1.24 -3.21 5.37
N PRO A 135 0.03 -2.64 5.30
CA PRO A 135 -1.04 -3.21 4.50
C PRO A 135 -0.75 -3.04 3.00
N THR A 136 -0.99 -4.09 2.21
CA THR A 136 -0.73 -4.07 0.76
C THR A 136 -1.94 -4.50 -0.07
N CYS A 137 -2.00 -3.99 -1.30
CA CYS A 137 -2.83 -4.48 -2.40
C CYS A 137 -1.98 -5.31 -3.37
N VAL A 138 -2.59 -6.33 -3.97
CA VAL A 138 -1.93 -7.17 -4.99
C VAL A 138 -2.85 -7.31 -6.19
N GLY A 139 -2.39 -6.84 -7.35
CA GLY A 139 -3.04 -7.04 -8.65
C GLY A 139 -2.34 -8.15 -9.45
N VAL A 140 -3.08 -8.93 -10.24
CA VAL A 140 -2.55 -10.07 -11.02
C VAL A 140 -3.02 -10.00 -12.47
N GLY A 141 -2.16 -10.37 -13.42
CA GLY A 141 -2.46 -10.21 -14.85
C GLY A 141 -1.35 -10.71 -15.78
N ALA A 142 -1.69 -10.81 -17.07
CA ALA A 142 -0.80 -11.38 -18.09
C ALA A 142 0.30 -10.43 -18.58
N SER A 143 0.25 -9.15 -18.20
CA SER A 143 1.26 -8.14 -18.52
C SER A 143 1.38 -7.12 -17.39
N LYS A 144 2.52 -6.43 -17.32
CA LYS A 144 2.79 -5.35 -16.34
C LYS A 144 1.73 -4.24 -16.39
N THR A 145 1.28 -3.85 -17.58
CA THR A 145 0.25 -2.80 -17.73
C THR A 145 -1.09 -3.23 -17.13
N LEU A 146 -1.49 -4.50 -17.35
CA LEU A 146 -2.76 -5.03 -16.83
C LEU A 146 -2.74 -5.14 -15.30
N VAL A 147 -1.62 -5.53 -14.71
CA VAL A 147 -1.53 -5.67 -13.24
C VAL A 147 -1.63 -4.34 -12.51
N ILE A 148 -1.04 -3.26 -13.04
CA ILE A 148 -1.16 -1.91 -12.47
C ILE A 148 -2.64 -1.51 -12.42
N GLN A 149 -3.37 -1.68 -13.54
CA GLN A 149 -4.80 -1.37 -13.59
C GLN A 149 -5.62 -2.20 -12.59
N SER A 150 -5.30 -3.49 -12.42
CA SER A 150 -5.99 -4.36 -11.47
C SER A 150 -5.74 -3.97 -10.00
N SER A 151 -4.50 -3.59 -9.64
CA SER A 151 -4.14 -3.15 -8.28
C SER A 151 -4.84 -1.85 -7.90
N VAL A 152 -4.97 -0.91 -8.84
CA VAL A 152 -5.71 0.35 -8.65
C VAL A 152 -7.20 0.10 -8.40
N ARG A 153 -7.82 -0.90 -9.06
CA ARG A 153 -9.22 -1.27 -8.77
C ARG A 153 -9.41 -1.83 -7.35
N HIS A 154 -8.39 -2.48 -6.79
CA HIS A 154 -8.44 -3.01 -5.42
C HIS A 154 -8.26 -1.91 -4.35
N HIS A 155 -7.57 -0.82 -4.67
CA HIS A 155 -7.49 0.38 -3.81
C HIS A 155 -8.83 1.09 -3.59
N VAL A 156 -9.82 0.88 -4.47
CA VAL A 156 -11.15 1.51 -4.39
C VAL A 156 -12.13 0.67 -3.56
N ARG A 157 -11.83 -0.60 -3.28
CA ARG A 157 -12.62 -1.45 -2.37
C ARG A 157 -11.92 -1.49 -1.00
N PRO A 158 -12.53 -0.98 0.10
CA PRO A 158 -11.93 -1.12 1.43
C PRO A 158 -11.69 -2.60 1.70
N ALA A 159 -10.58 -2.92 2.37
CA ALA A 159 -10.24 -4.28 2.75
C ALA A 159 -11.44 -4.95 3.45
N ARG A 160 -12.21 -5.75 2.70
CA ARG A 160 -13.27 -6.57 3.26
C ARG A 160 -12.57 -7.68 4.03
N ASN A 161 -12.35 -7.46 5.32
CA ASN A 161 -12.16 -8.52 6.31
C ASN A 161 -13.50 -9.28 6.49
N LYS A 162 -14.02 -9.85 5.41
CA LYS A 162 -15.06 -10.88 5.50
C LYS A 162 -14.47 -12.16 4.96
N VAL A 163 -14.49 -13.18 5.82
CA VAL A 163 -14.21 -14.57 5.50
C VAL A 163 -15.35 -15.10 4.61
N GLU A 164 -15.44 -14.59 3.39
CA GLU A 164 -16.26 -15.12 2.32
C GLU A 164 -15.34 -15.22 1.11
N ARG A 165 -15.17 -16.44 0.60
CA ARG A 165 -14.36 -16.72 -0.58
C ARG A 165 -14.85 -15.83 -1.72
N PRO A 166 -14.06 -14.87 -2.22
CA PRO A 166 -14.45 -14.15 -3.42
C PRO A 166 -14.50 -15.14 -4.58
N SER A 167 -15.56 -15.10 -5.39
CA SER A 167 -15.66 -15.96 -6.56
C SER A 167 -14.75 -15.44 -7.68
N LEU A 168 -14.30 -16.35 -8.56
CA LEU A 168 -13.45 -16.08 -9.73
C LEU A 168 -13.92 -14.89 -10.62
N SER A 169 -15.19 -14.51 -10.54
CA SER A 169 -15.78 -13.35 -11.23
C SER A 169 -15.39 -11.98 -10.65
N ASP A 170 -14.89 -11.90 -9.42
CA ASP A 170 -14.40 -10.63 -8.84
C ASP A 170 -12.99 -10.25 -9.34
N PHE A 171 -12.29 -11.17 -10.01
CA PHE A 171 -10.89 -11.03 -10.46
C PHE A 171 -10.69 -11.04 -11.98
N LEU A 172 -11.75 -11.24 -12.75
CA LEU A 172 -11.71 -11.22 -14.22
C LEU A 172 -12.61 -10.09 -14.73
N CYS A 173 -12.01 -9.18 -15.50
CA CYS A 173 -12.68 -8.06 -16.16
C CYS A 173 -13.75 -8.57 -17.14
N ASP A 174 -14.93 -7.95 -17.11
CA ASP A 174 -15.36 -7.18 -18.27
C ASP A 174 -14.63 -5.83 -18.27
#